data_AF-A0A3A8GZ21-F1
#
_entry.id   AF-A0A3A8GZ21-F1
#
_cell.length_a   1.000
_cell.length_b   1.000
_cell.length_c   1.000
_cell.angle_alpha   90.00
_cell.angle_beta   90.00
_cell.angle_gamma   90.00
#
_symmetry.space_group_name_H-M   'P 1'
#
loop_
_entity.id
_entity.type
_entity.pdbx_description
1 polymer ?
#
loop_
_entity_poly.entity_id
_entity_poly.type
_entity_poly.pdbx_seq_one_letter_code
_entity_poly.pdbx_strand_id
1 'polypeptide(L)' 'MSTALQQLEHTYADAVPDLVVAWAAAPVRDPAVVVRNDALARDLGLDPEALRADGLLTGTVPEGVQTVAMAYS' A
#
# COMPACT_ATOMS: atom_id res chain seq x y z
N MET A 1 -7.91 -12.77 -1.43
CA MET A 1 -7.99 -11.30 -1.56
C MET A 1 -8.60 -10.75 -0.27
N SER A 2 -7.83 -9.96 0.48
CA SER A 2 -8.31 -9.33 1.71
C SER A 2 -9.24 -8.15 1.39
N THR A 3 -10.40 -8.10 2.04
CA THR A 3 -11.41 -7.04 1.89
C THR A 3 -10.94 -5.68 2.46
N ALA A 4 -9.90 -5.65 3.29
CA ALA A 4 -9.39 -4.42 3.89
C ALA A 4 -8.78 -3.45 2.85
N LEU A 5 -8.10 -3.98 1.83
CA LEU A 5 -7.49 -3.16 0.78
C LEU A 5 -8.53 -2.51 -0.14
N GLN A 6 -9.77 -3.01 -0.16
CA GLN A 6 -10.86 -2.46 -0.95
C GLN A 6 -11.51 -1.22 -0.31
N GLN A 7 -11.11 -0.86 0.92
CA GLN A 7 -11.67 0.26 1.69
C GLN A 7 -10.67 1.39 1.91
N LEU A 8 -9.56 1.41 1.17
CA LEU A 8 -8.60 2.50 1.25
C LEU A 8 -9.20 3.79 0.67
N GLU A 9 -8.98 4.90 1.36
CA GLU A 9 -9.46 6.22 0.95
C GLU A 9 -8.28 7.17 0.67
N HIS A 10 -8.54 8.24 -0.10
CA HIS A 10 -7.55 9.27 -0.43
C HIS A 10 -7.77 10.58 0.33
N THR A 11 -8.40 10.51 1.51
CA THR A 11 -8.83 11.68 2.31
C THR A 11 -7.74 12.74 2.50
N TYR A 12 -6.48 12.35 2.70
CA TYR A 12 -5.36 13.30 2.79
C TYR A 12 -5.10 14.01 1.45
N ALA A 13 -4.95 13.25 0.36
CA ALA A 13 -4.69 13.81 -0.97
C ALA A 13 -5.85 14.70 -1.45
N ASP A 14 -7.08 14.34 -1.09
CA ASP A 14 -8.29 15.10 -1.42
C ASP A 14 -8.38 16.40 -0.59
N ALA A 15 -7.98 16.36 0.69
CA ALA A 15 -8.04 17.51 1.58
C ALA A 15 -6.94 18.54 1.32
N VAL A 16 -5.74 18.10 0.89
CA VAL A 16 -4.58 18.97 0.64
C VAL A 16 -3.89 18.63 -0.68
N PRO A 17 -4.57 18.83 -1.83
CA PRO A 17 -4.05 18.43 -3.14
C PRO A 17 -2.74 19.11 -3.53
N ASP A 18 -2.47 20.32 -3.04
CA ASP A 18 -1.25 21.06 -3.31
C ASP A 18 -0.01 20.49 -2.59
N LEU A 19 -0.19 19.60 -1.61
CA LEU A 19 0.88 18.97 -0.85
C LEU A 19 1.22 17.55 -1.33
N VAL A 20 0.61 17.11 -2.42
CA VAL A 20 0.81 15.77 -2.95
C VAL A 20 1.12 15.80 -4.45
N VAL A 21 1.90 14.83 -4.90
CA VAL A 21 2.10 14.54 -6.33
C VAL A 21 1.79 13.08 -6.60
N ALA A 22 1.16 12.79 -7.73
CA ALA A 22 0.93 11.40 -8.16
C ALA A 22 2.28 10.70 -8.33
N TRP A 23 2.45 9.54 -7.68
CA TRP A 23 3.72 8.82 -7.68
C TRP A 23 3.52 7.32 -7.51
N ALA A 24 4.18 6.52 -8.34
CA ALA A 24 4.13 5.06 -8.29
C ALA A 24 5.40 4.46 -7.68
N ALA A 25 5.25 3.30 -7.04
CA ALA A 25 6.39 2.53 -6.55
C ALA A 25 7.29 2.10 -7.72
N ALA A 26 8.61 2.21 -7.52
CA ALA A 26 9.58 1.69 -8.48
C ALA A 26 9.58 0.14 -8.47
N PRO A 27 9.79 -0.52 -9.61
CA PRO A 27 9.81 -1.98 -9.68
C PRO A 27 11.03 -2.56 -8.92
N VAL A 28 10.79 -3.63 -8.17
CA VAL A 28 11.83 -4.39 -7.46
C VAL A 28 12.04 -5.73 -8.16
N ARG A 29 13.30 -6.06 -8.47
CA ARG A 29 13.66 -7.34 -9.08
C ARG A 29 13.78 -8.41 -8.00
N ASP A 30 13.12 -9.55 -8.21
CA ASP A 30 13.18 -10.75 -7.37
C ASP A 30 12.98 -10.46 -5.86
N PRO A 31 11.82 -9.90 -5.47
CA PRO A 31 11.59 -9.51 -4.09
C PRO A 31 11.44 -10.72 -3.17
N ALA A 32 12.04 -10.63 -1.99
CA ALA A 32 11.91 -11.63 -0.93
C ALA A 32 11.55 -10.97 0.41
N VAL A 33 10.69 -11.65 1.17
CA VAL A 33 10.33 -11.22 2.53
C VAL A 33 11.49 -11.56 3.47
N VAL A 34 12.11 -10.53 4.08
CA VAL A 34 13.17 -10.71 5.10
C VAL A 34 12.55 -10.86 6.49
N VAL A 35 11.60 -10.00 6.82
CA VAL A 35 10.83 -10.02 8.06
C VAL A 35 9.47 -9.41 7.81
N ARG A 36 8.42 -9.94 8.46
CA ARG A 36 7.04 -9.46 8.36
C ARG A 36 6.40 -9.51 9.75
N ASN A 37 5.54 -8.53 10.05
CA ASN A 37 4.79 -8.51 11.30
C ASN A 37 3.39 -9.08 11.09
N ASP A 38 3.24 -10.38 11.35
CA ASP A 38 1.99 -11.11 11.13
C ASP A 38 0.91 -10.77 12.16
N ALA A 39 1.30 -10.31 13.35
CA ALA A 39 0.33 -9.84 14.35
C ALA A 39 -0.34 -8.56 13.85
N LEU A 40 0.46 -7.58 13.41
CA LEU A 40 -0.05 -6.32 12.87
C LEU A 40 -0.90 -6.54 11.62
N ALA A 41 -0.51 -7.44 10.71
CA ALA A 41 -1.32 -7.74 9.54
C ALA A 41 -2.74 -8.19 9.94
N ARG A 42 -2.87 -9.07 10.94
CA ARG A 42 -4.17 -9.51 11.45
C ARG A 42 -4.95 -8.38 12.13
N ASP A 43 -4.27 -7.54 12.92
CA ASP A 43 -4.89 -6.38 13.58
C ASP A 43 -5.46 -5.39 12.55
N LEU A 44 -4.82 -5.28 11.37
CA LEU A 44 -5.28 -4.48 10.24
C LEU A 44 -6.33 -5.20 9.35
N GLY A 45 -6.77 -6.41 9.72
CA GLY A 45 -7.72 -7.20 8.92
C GLY A 45 -7.13 -7.81 7.65
N LEU A 46 -5.81 -7.87 7.53
CA LEU A 46 -5.08 -8.46 6.41
C LEU A 46 -4.74 -9.92 6.71
N ASP A 47 -4.76 -10.76 5.67
CA ASP A 47 -4.22 -12.12 5.75
C ASP A 47 -2.69 -12.05 5.55
N PRO A 48 -1.88 -12.44 6.55
CA PRO A 48 -0.43 -12.43 6.40
C PRO A 48 0.05 -13.22 5.18
N GLU A 49 -0.52 -14.39 4.91
CA GLU A 49 -0.06 -15.24 3.82
C GLU A 49 -0.41 -14.66 2.45
N ALA A 50 -1.58 -14.02 2.32
CA ALA A 50 -1.95 -13.29 1.11
C ALA A 50 -0.98 -12.13 0.80
N LEU A 51 -0.48 -11.41 1.82
CA LEU A 51 0.48 -10.30 1.63
C LEU A 51 1.77 -10.73 0.92
N ARG A 52 2.14 -12.02 0.98
CA ARG A 52 3.31 -12.55 0.27
C ARG A 52 3.04 -12.74 -1.23
N ALA A 53 1.82 -13.08 -1.61
CA ALA A 53 1.43 -13.38 -2.98
C ALA A 53 0.88 -12.16 -3.74
N ASP A 54 0.29 -11.19 -3.02
CA ASP A 54 -0.43 -10.06 -3.62
C ASP A 54 0.51 -8.98 -4.20
N GLY A 55 1.81 -9.00 -3.86
CA GLY A 55 2.80 -8.03 -4.34
C GLY A 55 2.59 -6.60 -3.84
N LEU A 56 1.64 -6.37 -2.93
CA LEU A 56 1.36 -5.08 -2.32
C LEU A 56 2.63 -4.44 -1.73
N LEU A 57 3.41 -5.23 -0.98
CA LEU A 57 4.64 -4.78 -0.33
C LEU A 57 5.81 -4.55 -1.30
N THR A 58 5.61 -4.84 -2.59
CA THR A 58 6.61 -4.71 -3.65
C THR A 58 6.15 -3.78 -4.78
N GLY A 59 5.07 -3.02 -4.55
CA GLY A 59 4.61 -1.98 -5.47
C GLY A 59 3.39 -2.33 -6.33
N THR A 60 2.75 -3.48 -6.14
CA THR A 60 1.44 -3.75 -6.77
C THR A 60 0.38 -2.84 -6.15
N VAL A 61 -0.34 -2.10 -7.00
CA VAL A 61 -1.40 -1.19 -6.58
C VAL A 61 -2.76 -1.83 -6.91
N PRO A 62 -3.67 -1.99 -5.93
CA PRO A 62 -5.02 -2.47 -6.20
C PRO A 62 -5.78 -1.55 -7.16
N GLU A 63 -6.74 -2.10 -7.88
CA GLU A 63 -7.59 -1.32 -8.77
C GLU A 63 -8.33 -0.21 -7.99
N GLY A 64 -8.37 0.99 -8.56
CA GLY A 64 -9.01 2.15 -7.94
C GLY A 64 -8.20 2.88 -6.87
N VAL A 65 -7.00 2.39 -6.51
CA VAL A 65 -6.14 3.04 -5.52
C VAL A 65 -5.17 4.02 -6.20
N GLN A 66 -5.21 5.29 -5.77
CA GLN A 66 -4.25 6.32 -6.12
C GLN A 66 -3.05 6.32 -5.15
N THR A 67 -1.84 6.39 -5.71
CA THR A 67 -0.60 6.52 -4.93
C THR A 67 0.01 7.90 -5.11
N VAL A 68 0.55 8.45 -4.03
CA VAL A 68 1.09 9.83 -3.99
C VAL A 68 2.37 9.90 -3.17
N ALA A 69 3.19 10.92 -3.45
CA ALA A 69 4.27 11.37 -2.57
C ALA A 69 3.86 12.69 -1.89
N MET A 70 4.08 12.81 -0.58
CA MET A 70 3.71 13.99 0.21
C MET A 70 4.90 14.95 0.37
N ALA A 71 4.66 16.25 0.19
CA ALA A 71 5.65 17.30 0.44
C ALA A 71 5.73 17.65 1.94
N TYR A 72 6.93 18.00 2.41
CA TYR A 72 7.21 18.50 3.77
C TYR A 72 8.45 19.42 3.76
N SER A 73 8.68 20.16 4.85
CA SER A 73 9.85 21.03 5.07
C SER A 73 10.31 21.01 6.52
#